data_AF-A0AAE6KEA4-F1
#
_entry.id   AF-A0AAE6KEA4-F1
#
_cell.length_a   1.000
_cell.length_b   1.000
_cell.length_c   1.000
_cell.angle_alpha   90.00
_cell.angle_beta   90.00
_cell.angle_gamma   90.00
#
_symmetry.space_group_name_H-M   'P 1'
#
loop_
_entity.id
_entity.type
_entity.pdbx_description
1 polymer ?
#
loop_
_entity_poly.entity_id
_entity_poly.type
_entity_poly.pdbx_seq_one_letter_code
_entity_poly.pdbx_strand_id
1 'polypeptide(L)'
;MDVNKIVKLLIPISIYEVFVVIFLIKLNELNAYLLKEYSNAFFMELLQYNGWEPLEYFGMTVVLGAIGIIGIVFCWNILKNSYVDVEEMLACILSIFFFVVTIILLVKFISIPILKAVFLATIALVGGAYSFSKK
;
A
#
# COMPACT_ATOMS: atom_id res chain seq x y z
N MET A 1 -16.89 17.97 -24.47
CA MET A 1 -17.14 16.93 -23.45
C MET A 1 -17.16 15.55 -24.08
N ASP A 2 -16.03 14.85 -24.07
CA ASP A 2 -15.95 13.44 -24.48
C ASP A 2 -16.12 12.55 -23.24
N VAL A 3 -17.38 12.28 -22.87
CA VAL A 3 -17.76 11.49 -21.69
C VAL A 3 -17.06 10.13 -21.68
N ASN A 4 -16.81 9.54 -22.86
CA ASN A 4 -16.16 8.25 -22.97
C ASN A 4 -14.71 8.27 -22.45
N LYS A 5 -13.98 9.38 -22.59
CA LYS A 5 -12.61 9.50 -22.07
C LYS A 5 -12.59 9.53 -20.54
N ILE A 6 -13.46 10.35 -19.95
CA ILE A 6 -13.56 10.48 -18.48
C ILE A 6 -14.00 9.15 -17.87
N VAL A 7 -14.99 8.47 -18.47
CA VAL A 7 -15.45 7.17 -17.99
C VAL A 7 -14.33 6.11 -18.08
N LYS A 8 -13.59 6.08 -19.19
CA LYS A 8 -12.43 5.18 -19.33
C LYS A 8 -11.33 5.44 -18.31
N LEU A 9 -11.16 6.68 -17.86
CA LEU A 9 -10.22 7.05 -16.81
C LEU A 9 -10.72 6.62 -15.42
N LEU A 10 -11.98 6.93 -15.08
CA LEU A 10 -12.50 6.77 -13.72
C LEU A 10 -12.89 5.33 -13.36
N ILE A 11 -13.28 4.49 -14.32
CA ILE A 11 -13.63 3.08 -14.06
C ILE A 11 -12.47 2.31 -13.41
N PRO A 12 -11.25 2.24 -13.99
CA PRO A 12 -10.17 1.46 -13.39
C PRO A 12 -9.76 1.99 -12.02
N ILE A 13 -9.84 3.31 -11.83
CA ILE A 13 -9.56 3.96 -10.53
C ILE A 13 -10.60 3.50 -9.50
N SER A 14 -11.88 3.54 -9.85
CA SER A 14 -12.96 3.11 -8.96
C SER A 14 -12.82 1.63 -8.57
N ILE A 15 -12.46 0.76 -9.52
CA ILE A 15 -12.21 -0.66 -9.26
C ILE A 15 -11.01 -0.84 -8.30
N TYR A 16 -9.92 -0.12 -8.56
CA TYR A 16 -8.74 -0.12 -7.69
C TYR A 16 -9.10 0.33 -6.26
N GLU A 17 -9.81 1.45 -6.10
CA GLU A 17 -10.19 1.97 -4.78
C GLU A 17 -11.07 0.98 -4.00
N VAL A 18 -12.05 0.35 -4.65
CA VAL A 18 -12.88 -0.69 -4.02
C VAL A 18 -12.02 -1.84 -3.53
N PHE A 19 -11.07 -2.29 -4.35
CA PHE A 19 -10.16 -3.36 -3.97
C PHE A 19 -9.30 -2.96 -2.76
N VAL A 20 -8.76 -1.74 -2.74
CA VAL A 20 -7.95 -1.26 -1.62
C VAL A 20 -8.78 -1.12 -0.34
N VAL A 21 -10.03 -0.66 -0.41
CA VAL A 21 -10.91 -0.60 0.77
C VAL A 21 -11.11 -1.99 1.38
N ILE A 22 -11.43 -2.99 0.56
CA ILE A 22 -11.60 -4.38 1.04
C ILE A 22 -10.29 -4.89 1.66
N PHE A 23 -9.16 -4.61 1.00
CA PHE A 23 -7.85 -4.98 1.51
C PHE A 23 -7.55 -4.32 2.87
N LEU A 24 -7.81 -3.02 3.03
CA LEU A 24 -7.57 -2.26 4.26
C LEU A 24 -8.42 -2.77 5.43
N ILE A 25 -9.67 -3.16 5.17
CA ILE A 25 -10.54 -3.77 6.19
C ILE A 25 -9.91 -5.07 6.72
N LYS A 26 -9.52 -5.96 5.82
CA LYS A 26 -8.88 -7.24 6.19
C LYS A 26 -7.54 -7.02 6.90
N LEU A 27 -6.73 -6.08 6.42
CA LEU A 27 -5.48 -5.70 7.06
C LEU A 27 -5.72 -5.17 8.48
N ASN A 28 -6.76 -4.39 8.69
CA ASN A 28 -7.11 -3.89 10.03
C ASN A 28 -7.51 -5.01 10.99
N GLU A 29 -8.30 -5.97 10.52
CA GLU A 29 -8.70 -7.14 11.30
C GLU A 29 -7.48 -7.98 11.68
N LEU A 30 -6.57 -8.24 10.73
CA LEU A 30 -5.30 -8.90 10.99
C LEU A 30 -4.47 -8.11 12.01
N ASN A 31 -4.32 -6.80 11.82
CA ASN A 31 -3.58 -5.95 12.75
C ASN A 31 -4.14 -5.99 14.17
N ALA A 32 -5.47 -5.94 14.33
CA ALA A 32 -6.13 -6.03 15.62
C ALA A 32 -5.85 -7.38 16.30
N TYR A 33 -5.89 -8.47 15.53
CA TYR A 33 -5.56 -9.80 16.02
C TYR A 33 -4.09 -9.90 16.46
N LEU A 34 -3.15 -9.49 15.59
CA LEU A 34 -1.72 -9.53 15.87
C LEU A 34 -1.35 -8.68 17.09
N LEU A 35 -1.94 -7.50 17.24
CA LEU A 35 -1.72 -6.66 18.42
C LEU A 35 -2.24 -7.30 19.70
N LYS A 36 -3.37 -8.01 19.63
CA LYS A 36 -3.95 -8.66 20.80
C LYS A 36 -3.13 -9.86 21.25
N GLU A 37 -2.84 -10.78 20.33
CA GLU A 37 -2.23 -12.07 20.65
C GLU A 37 -0.69 -12.01 20.73
N TYR A 38 -0.06 -11.09 19.98
CA TYR A 38 1.40 -11.01 19.84
C TYR A 38 2.01 -9.69 20.36
N SER A 39 1.29 -8.92 21.18
CA SER A 39 1.78 -7.63 21.74
C SER A 39 3.15 -7.73 22.43
N ASN A 40 3.41 -8.84 23.12
CA ASN A 40 4.66 -9.09 23.86
C ASN A 40 5.51 -10.20 23.24
N ALA A 41 5.11 -10.75 22.09
CA ALA A 41 5.80 -11.85 21.46
C ALA A 41 7.05 -11.37 20.69
N PHE A 42 7.96 -12.31 20.43
CA PHE A 42 9.11 -12.03 19.58
C PHE A 42 8.64 -11.72 18.14
N PHE A 43 9.24 -10.73 17.49
CA PHE A 43 8.76 -10.23 16.18
C PHE A 43 8.69 -11.31 15.09
N MET A 44 9.51 -12.36 15.15
CA MET A 44 9.42 -13.47 14.19
C MET A 44 8.17 -14.32 14.37
N GLU A 45 7.69 -14.51 15.60
CA GLU A 45 6.46 -15.28 15.85
C GLU A 45 5.24 -14.55 15.25
N LEU A 46 5.23 -13.23 15.37
CA LEU A 46 4.23 -12.38 14.72
C LEU A 46 4.27 -12.55 13.20
N LEU A 47 5.45 -12.50 12.58
CA LEU A 47 5.59 -12.63 11.12
C LEU A 47 5.25 -14.04 10.60
N GLN A 48 5.42 -15.08 11.42
CA GLN A 48 5.13 -16.46 11.06
C GLN A 48 3.66 -16.85 11.26
N TYR A 49 2.84 -15.94 11.80
CA TYR A 49 1.41 -16.17 12.00
C TYR A 49 0.76 -16.71 10.72
N ASN A 50 -0.03 -17.77 10.90
CA ASN A 50 -0.81 -18.43 9.85
C ASN A 50 -0.03 -18.67 8.53
N GLY A 51 1.19 -19.19 8.64
CA GLY A 51 1.98 -19.52 7.46
C GLY A 51 2.54 -18.29 6.74
N TRP A 52 2.91 -17.25 7.48
CA TRP A 52 3.47 -15.98 6.98
C TRP A 52 2.46 -15.02 6.34
N GLU A 53 1.19 -15.15 6.71
CA GLU A 53 0.12 -14.23 6.28
C GLU A 53 0.51 -12.74 6.42
N PRO A 54 1.15 -12.27 7.52
CA PRO A 54 1.56 -10.86 7.62
C PRO A 54 2.54 -10.41 6.53
N LEU A 55 3.43 -11.29 6.05
CA LEU A 55 4.33 -10.99 4.93
C LEU A 55 3.58 -10.89 3.61
N GLU A 56 2.53 -11.69 3.41
CA GLU A 56 1.67 -11.59 2.23
C GLU A 56 0.95 -10.24 2.19
N TYR A 57 0.40 -9.78 3.32
CA TYR A 57 -0.20 -8.45 3.42
C TYR A 57 0.82 -7.33 3.22
N PHE A 58 2.05 -7.50 3.71
CA PHE A 58 3.14 -6.55 3.42
C PHE A 58 3.45 -6.50 1.92
N GLY A 59 3.63 -7.65 1.26
CA GLY A 59 3.86 -7.73 -0.17
C GLY A 59 2.73 -7.11 -0.99
N MET A 60 1.48 -7.42 -0.65
CA MET A 60 0.31 -6.86 -1.32
C MET A 60 0.20 -5.34 -1.12
N THR A 61 0.56 -4.83 0.06
CA THR A 61 0.64 -3.40 0.33
C THR A 61 1.64 -2.70 -0.61
N VAL A 62 2.80 -3.31 -0.84
CA VAL A 62 3.80 -2.78 -1.78
C VAL A 62 3.27 -2.76 -3.20
N VAL A 63 2.60 -3.84 -3.65
CA VAL A 63 2.00 -3.92 -4.99
C VAL A 63 0.91 -2.86 -5.19
N LEU A 64 -0.02 -2.73 -4.25
CA LEU A 64 -1.08 -1.73 -4.31
C LEU A 64 -0.52 -0.31 -4.28
N GLY A 65 0.47 -0.04 -3.42
CA GLY A 65 1.18 1.24 -3.39
C GLY A 65 1.84 1.57 -4.72
N ALA A 66 2.49 0.61 -5.37
CA ALA A 66 3.08 0.79 -6.69
C ALA A 66 2.03 1.11 -7.76
N ILE A 67 0.88 0.41 -7.76
CA ILE A 67 -0.23 0.70 -8.67
C ILE A 67 -0.75 2.13 -8.45
N GLY A 68 -0.92 2.56 -7.20
CA GLY A 68 -1.31 3.94 -6.87
C GLY A 68 -0.31 4.99 -7.41
N ILE A 69 0.99 4.74 -7.26
CA ILE A 69 2.04 5.61 -7.81
C ILE A 69 1.98 5.67 -9.34
N ILE A 70 1.80 4.52 -10.01
CA ILE A 70 1.63 4.47 -11.47
C ILE A 70 0.41 5.29 -11.90
N GLY A 71 -0.71 5.19 -11.16
CA GLY A 71 -1.91 5.98 -11.40
C GLY A 71 -1.68 7.49 -11.29
N ILE A 72 -0.90 7.92 -10.28
CA ILE A 72 -0.50 9.33 -10.13
C ILE A 72 0.34 9.79 -11.33
N VAL A 73 1.36 9.01 -11.71
CA VAL A 73 2.24 9.35 -12.85
C VAL A 73 1.43 9.42 -14.14
N PHE A 74 0.48 8.51 -14.35
CA PHE A 74 -0.41 8.54 -15.51
C PHE A 74 -1.25 9.82 -15.56
N CYS A 75 -1.93 10.18 -14.47
CA CYS A 75 -2.71 11.41 -14.38
C CYS A 75 -1.84 12.66 -14.56
N TRP A 76 -0.64 12.66 -13.98
CA TRP A 76 0.32 13.76 -14.13
C TRP A 76 0.76 13.97 -15.59
N ASN A 77 0.99 12.87 -16.32
CA ASN A 77 1.35 12.94 -17.73
C ASN A 77 0.20 13.48 -18.60
N ILE A 78 -1.05 13.16 -18.27
CA ILE A 78 -2.23 13.77 -18.91
C ILE A 78 -2.23 15.28 -18.64
N LEU A 79 -2.16 15.69 -17.37
CA LEU A 79 -2.21 17.09 -16.96
C LEU A 79 -1.12 17.97 -17.58
N LYS A 80 0.04 17.40 -17.91
CA LYS A 80 1.13 18.12 -18.58
C LYS A 80 0.81 18.46 -20.04
N ASN A 81 -0.17 17.80 -20.65
CA ASN A 81 -0.51 17.99 -22.06
C ASN A 81 -1.39 19.25 -22.24
N SER A 82 -0.99 20.14 -23.14
CA SER A 82 -1.60 21.47 -23.32
C SER A 82 -3.01 21.45 -23.93
N TYR A 83 -3.49 20.28 -24.35
CA TYR A 83 -4.77 20.08 -25.04
C TYR A 83 -5.83 19.38 -24.17
N VAL A 84 -5.67 19.39 -22.84
CA VAL A 84 -6.59 18.72 -21.92
C VAL A 84 -7.80 19.60 -21.62
N ASP A 85 -8.98 19.01 -21.74
CA ASP A 85 -10.25 19.65 -21.38
C ASP A 85 -10.32 19.90 -19.85
N VAL A 86 -11.00 20.96 -19.42
CA VAL A 86 -11.11 21.33 -18.00
C VAL A 86 -11.69 20.19 -17.15
N GLU A 87 -12.65 19.44 -17.69
CA GLU A 87 -13.28 18.31 -17.01
C GLU A 87 -12.30 17.13 -16.83
N GLU A 88 -11.46 16.85 -17.83
CA GLU A 88 -10.43 15.81 -17.76
C GLU A 88 -9.32 16.21 -16.78
N MET A 89 -8.97 17.51 -16.75
CA MET A 89 -8.06 18.08 -15.76
C MET A 89 -8.60 17.87 -14.33
N LEU A 90 -9.86 18.23 -14.08
CA LEU A 90 -10.50 18.03 -12.78
C LEU A 90 -10.57 16.55 -12.38
N ALA A 91 -10.89 15.65 -13.31
CA ALA A 91 -10.91 14.22 -13.07
C ALA A 91 -9.52 13.68 -12.69
N CYS A 92 -8.45 14.13 -13.36
CA CYS A 92 -7.07 13.76 -13.03
C CYS A 92 -6.64 14.27 -11.66
N ILE A 93 -6.96 15.53 -11.32
CA ILE A 93 -6.63 16.12 -10.01
C ILE A 93 -7.32 15.33 -8.89
N LEU A 94 -8.62 15.04 -9.05
CA LEU A 94 -9.39 14.27 -8.08
C LEU A 94 -8.84 12.84 -7.94
N SER A 95 -8.45 12.21 -9.05
CA SER A 95 -7.83 10.88 -9.07
C SER A 95 -6.50 10.85 -8.31
N ILE A 96 -5.63 11.84 -8.54
CA ILE A 96 -4.35 11.99 -7.81
C ILE A 96 -4.62 12.12 -6.32
N PHE A 97 -5.62 12.92 -5.92
CA PHE A 97 -5.99 13.06 -4.52
C PHE A 97 -6.38 11.70 -3.90
N PHE A 98 -7.23 10.91 -4.55
CA PHE A 98 -7.59 9.58 -4.07
C PHE A 98 -6.38 8.65 -3.96
N PHE A 99 -5.52 8.57 -4.98
CA PHE A 99 -4.32 7.75 -4.92
C PHE A 99 -3.39 8.14 -3.76
N VAL A 100 -3.20 9.44 -3.52
CA VAL A 100 -2.38 9.93 -2.40
C VAL A 100 -2.98 9.52 -1.06
N VAL A 101 -4.28 9.73 -0.87
CA VAL A 101 -4.99 9.30 0.36
C VAL A 101 -4.84 7.79 0.57
N THR A 102 -5.03 7.01 -0.49
CA THR A 102 -4.97 5.55 -0.45
C THR A 102 -3.57 5.04 -0.11
N ILE A 103 -2.52 5.64 -0.69
CA ILE A 103 -1.12 5.31 -0.33
C ILE A 103 -0.86 5.63 1.14
N ILE A 104 -1.32 6.77 1.64
CA ILE A 104 -1.16 7.14 3.07
C ILE A 104 -1.85 6.11 3.97
N LEU A 105 -3.07 5.69 3.63
CA LEU A 105 -3.81 4.68 4.39
C LEU A 105 -3.09 3.32 4.39
N LEU A 106 -2.62 2.86 3.22
CA LEU A 106 -1.84 1.63 3.11
C LEU A 106 -0.60 1.66 4.02
N VAL A 107 0.19 2.73 3.97
CA VAL A 107 1.37 2.90 4.83
C VAL A 107 0.99 2.92 6.30
N LYS A 108 -0.08 3.65 6.67
CA LYS A 108 -0.52 3.75 8.06
C LYS A 108 -0.95 2.39 8.63
N PHE A 109 -1.74 1.62 7.87
CA PHE A 109 -2.27 0.34 8.34
C PHE A 109 -1.16 -0.72 8.37
N ILE A 110 -0.28 -0.79 7.38
CA ILE A 110 0.82 -1.77 7.42
C ILE A 110 1.86 -1.43 8.51
N SER A 111 1.97 -0.16 8.90
CA SER A 111 2.92 0.31 9.94
C SER A 111 2.68 -0.28 11.33
N ILE A 112 1.50 -0.83 11.60
CA ILE A 112 1.12 -1.32 12.93
C ILE A 112 0.47 -2.70 12.78
N PRO A 113 1.04 -3.81 13.28
CA PRO A 113 2.40 -4.03 13.80
C PRO A 113 3.40 -4.53 12.73
N ILE A 114 2.93 -4.84 11.52
CA ILE A 114 3.63 -5.66 10.54
C ILE A 114 4.95 -5.02 10.06
N LEU A 115 4.92 -3.77 9.60
CA LEU A 115 6.13 -3.10 9.09
C LEU A 115 7.24 -3.03 10.15
N LYS A 116 6.87 -2.80 11.42
CA LYS A 116 7.82 -2.78 12.54
C LYS A 116 8.49 -4.14 12.71
N ALA A 117 7.70 -5.22 12.64
CA ALA A 117 8.23 -6.57 12.75
C ALA A 117 9.15 -6.93 11.57
N VAL A 118 8.77 -6.57 10.33
CA VAL A 118 9.61 -6.76 9.14
C VAL A 118 10.94 -6.02 9.27
N PHE A 119 10.92 -4.77 9.73
CA PHE A 119 12.14 -3.97 9.90
C PHE A 119 13.06 -4.55 10.97
N LEU A 120 12.53 -4.95 12.13
CA LEU A 120 13.29 -5.59 13.20
C LEU A 120 13.90 -6.93 12.76
N ALA A 121 13.13 -7.75 12.03
CA ALA A 121 13.62 -8.99 11.46
C ALA A 121 14.78 -8.77 10.49
N THR A 122 14.67 -7.75 9.63
CA THR A 122 15.72 -7.40 8.67
C THR A 122 17.01 -6.94 9.39
N ILE A 123 16.88 -6.09 10.41
CA ILE A 123 18.04 -5.65 11.22
C ILE A 123 18.70 -6.83 11.93
N ALA A 124 17.91 -7.72 12.53
CA ALA A 124 18.43 -8.88 13.26
C ALA A 124 19.23 -9.81 12.32
N LEU A 125 18.75 -10.03 11.10
CA LEU A 125 19.45 -10.83 10.09
C LEU A 125 20.77 -10.19 9.66
N VAL A 126 20.77 -8.90 9.36
CA VAL A 126 21.99 -8.18 8.93
C VAL A 126 23.01 -8.06 10.07
N GLY A 127 22.56 -7.72 11.28
CA GLY A 127 23.42 -7.61 12.46
C GLY A 127 24.01 -8.95 12.89
N GLY A 128 23.21 -10.02 12.83
CA GLY A 128 23.67 -11.39 13.04
C GLY A 128 24.75 -11.79 12.05
N ALA A 129 24.51 -11.59 10.75
CA ALA A 129 25.48 -11.88 9.69
C ALA A 129 26.80 -11.12 9.89
N TYR A 130 26.74 -9.85 10.27
CA TYR A 130 27.94 -9.03 10.53
C TYR A 130 28.73 -9.52 11.76
N SER A 131 28.05 -9.92 12.84
CA SER A 131 28.69 -10.47 14.05
C SER A 131 29.37 -11.82 13.79
N PHE A 132 28.73 -12.69 13.00
CA PHE A 132 29.31 -13.98 12.59
C PHE A 132 30.50 -13.81 11.65
N SER A 133 30.51 -12.80 10.78
CA SER A 133 31.64 -12.52 9.88
C SER A 133 32.90 -12.02 10.60
N LYS A 134 32.80 -11.60 11.87
CA LYS A 134 33.92 -11.08 12.68
C LYS A 134 34.50 -12.08 13.69
N LYS A 135 33.93 -13.27 13.79
CA LYS A 135 34.49 -14.41 14.53
C LYS A 135 35.30 -15.29 13.60
#